data_AF-A0A6J4QQS3-F1
#
_entry.id   AF-A0A6J4QQS3-F1
#
_cell.length_a   1.000
_cell.length_b   1.000
_cell.length_c   1.000
_cell.angle_alpha   90.00
_cell.angle_beta   90.00
_cell.angle_gamma   90.00
#
_symmetry.space_group_name_H-M   'P 1'
#
loop_
_entity.id
_entity.type
_entity.pdbx_description
1 polymer ?
#
loop_
_entity_poly.entity_id
_entity_poly.type
_entity_poly.pdbx_seq_one_letter_code
_entity_poly.pdbx_strand_id
1 'polypeptide(L)'
;MERPALTFPRLRCVRARRGTSWAVILLLGIGTVVVFTILVLFLADERYRRSPKPERGVVFVAARLAAGDRLSSLAPKVVLLAKKEGLVDDFLVGRSSDDETRRMVEDLRREVSAIGFWRRFVAASALIEEDPARACGELRLLAPVAEAALGKLIEAEKAIEGTGGGNGGRV
;
A
#
# COMPACT_ATOMS: atom_id res chain seq x y z
N MET A 1 -78.04 30.57 -27.50
CA MET A 1 -77.12 30.78 -28.62
C MET A 1 -75.98 31.67 -28.15
N GLU A 2 -74.80 31.53 -28.78
CA GLU A 2 -73.66 32.46 -28.76
C GLU A 2 -72.89 32.74 -27.44
N ARG A 3 -71.58 32.45 -27.50
CA ARG A 3 -70.47 33.10 -26.76
C ARG A 3 -70.12 34.42 -27.50
N PRO A 4 -69.32 35.39 -26.99
CA PRO A 4 -68.28 35.29 -25.95
C PRO A 4 -68.41 36.44 -24.90
N ALA A 5 -67.44 36.83 -24.07
CA ALA A 5 -66.03 36.45 -23.90
C ALA A 5 -65.60 36.54 -22.41
N LEU A 6 -64.39 36.05 -22.08
CA LEU A 6 -63.73 36.36 -20.80
C LEU A 6 -62.27 36.77 -21.02
N THR A 7 -62.00 38.06 -20.78
CA THR A 7 -60.68 38.68 -20.85
C THR A 7 -59.86 38.33 -19.60
N PHE A 8 -58.80 37.54 -19.75
CA PHE A 8 -57.87 37.26 -18.65
C PHE A 8 -56.67 38.22 -18.65
N PRO A 9 -56.37 38.91 -17.52
CA PRO A 9 -55.24 39.80 -17.43
C PRO A 9 -53.91 39.06 -17.18
N ARG A 10 -52.88 39.54 -17.87
CA ARG A 10 -51.44 39.29 -17.72
C ARG A 10 -50.99 38.68 -16.37
N LEU A 11 -50.66 37.39 -16.37
CA LEU A 11 -49.76 36.83 -15.37
C LEU A 11 -48.35 37.37 -15.58
N ARG A 12 -47.75 37.91 -14.51
CA ARG A 12 -46.42 38.52 -14.51
C ARG A 12 -45.33 37.47 -14.70
N CYS A 13 -44.18 37.91 -15.22
CA CYS A 13 -42.98 37.09 -15.39
C CYS A 13 -42.57 36.35 -14.12
N VAL A 14 -42.65 35.01 -14.13
CA VAL A 14 -41.72 34.18 -13.36
C VAL A 14 -40.44 34.07 -14.18
N ARG A 15 -39.47 34.93 -13.86
CA ARG A 15 -38.16 35.01 -14.53
C ARG A 15 -37.27 33.83 -14.11
N ALA A 16 -37.64 32.62 -14.52
CA ALA A 16 -36.84 31.43 -14.29
C ALA A 16 -35.47 31.58 -14.97
N ARG A 17 -34.39 31.42 -14.18
CA ARG A 17 -33.01 31.52 -14.67
C ARG A 17 -32.71 30.39 -15.67
N ARG A 18 -32.87 30.65 -16.97
CA ARG A 18 -32.13 29.90 -18.01
C ARG A 18 -30.64 30.17 -17.78
N GLY A 19 -29.91 29.18 -17.25
CA GLY A 19 -28.54 29.40 -16.79
C GLY A 19 -27.69 28.15 -16.54
N THR A 20 -28.29 26.97 -16.38
CA THR A 20 -27.58 25.70 -16.59
C THR A 20 -27.32 25.55 -18.08
N SER A 21 -26.18 26.09 -18.51
CA SER A 21 -25.76 26.09 -19.92
C SER A 21 -25.76 24.67 -20.47
N TRP A 22 -26.35 24.48 -21.65
CA TRP A 22 -26.34 23.20 -22.37
C TRP A 22 -24.91 22.65 -22.57
N ALA A 23 -23.91 23.54 -22.61
CA ALA A 23 -22.49 23.18 -22.63
C ALA A 23 -22.07 22.34 -21.41
N VAL A 24 -22.60 22.61 -20.20
CA VAL A 24 -22.29 21.84 -18.98
C VAL A 24 -22.90 20.43 -19.06
N ILE A 25 -24.12 20.31 -19.59
CA ILE A 25 -24.80 19.02 -19.77
C ILE A 25 -24.06 18.19 -20.83
N LEU A 26 -23.65 18.80 -21.94
CA LEU A 26 -22.82 18.17 -22.96
C LEU A 26 -21.44 17.74 -22.42
N LEU A 27 -20.77 18.59 -21.65
CA LEU A 27 -19.45 18.29 -21.07
C LEU A 27 -19.54 17.12 -20.08
N LEU A 28 -20.57 17.10 -19.23
CA LEU A 28 -20.86 15.98 -18.32
C LEU A 28 -21.17 14.71 -19.10
N GLY A 29 -22.03 14.77 -20.13
CA GLY A 29 -22.37 13.62 -20.97
C GLY A 29 -21.14 13.01 -21.66
N ILE A 30 -20.30 13.86 -22.28
CA ILE A 30 -19.04 13.42 -22.91
C ILE A 30 -18.10 12.82 -21.87
N GLY A 31 -17.93 13.46 -20.70
CA GLY A 31 -17.10 12.94 -19.61
C GLY A 31 -17.57 11.58 -19.10
N THR A 32 -18.88 11.39 -18.91
CA THR A 32 -19.47 10.10 -18.49
C THR A 32 -19.27 9.02 -19.55
N VAL A 33 -19.45 9.33 -20.84
CA VAL A 33 -19.18 8.38 -21.92
C VAL A 33 -17.70 8.00 -21.95
N VAL A 34 -16.77 8.95 -21.86
CA VAL A 34 -15.32 8.67 -21.84
C VAL A 34 -14.94 7.78 -20.65
N VAL A 35 -15.42 8.09 -19.44
CA VAL A 35 -15.17 7.26 -18.25
C VAL A 35 -15.76 5.86 -18.41
N PHE A 36 -16.97 5.74 -18.97
CA PHE A 36 -17.59 4.44 -19.24
C PHE A 36 -16.83 3.64 -20.31
N THR A 37 -16.36 4.28 -21.38
CA THR A 37 -15.54 3.63 -22.41
C THR A 37 -14.18 3.17 -21.87
N ILE A 38 -13.52 3.97 -21.03
CA ILE A 38 -12.28 3.57 -20.34
C ILE A 38 -12.56 2.38 -19.42
N LEU A 39 -13.62 2.42 -18.61
CA LEU A 39 -14.02 1.31 -17.74
C LEU A 39 -14.31 0.04 -18.55
N VAL A 40 -15.07 0.13 -19.64
CA VAL A 40 -15.36 -1.03 -20.51
C VAL A 40 -14.09 -1.56 -21.18
N LEU A 41 -13.15 -0.71 -21.61
CA LEU A 41 -11.85 -1.14 -22.13
C LEU A 41 -11.01 -1.86 -21.07
N PHE A 42 -10.94 -1.33 -19.84
CA PHE A 42 -10.25 -1.98 -18.73
C PHE A 42 -10.91 -3.31 -18.34
N LEU A 43 -12.24 -3.35 -18.21
CA LEU A 43 -13.00 -4.57 -17.91
C LEU A 43 -12.92 -5.60 -19.04
N ALA A 44 -12.82 -5.18 -20.30
CA ALA A 44 -12.62 -6.06 -21.43
C ALA A 44 -11.19 -6.61 -21.48
N ASP A 45 -10.16 -5.77 -21.30
CA ASP A 45 -8.76 -6.22 -21.24
C ASP A 45 -8.52 -7.17 -20.05
N GLU A 46 -9.09 -6.88 -18.87
CA GLU A 46 -9.03 -7.79 -17.72
C GLU A 46 -9.76 -9.11 -17.95
N ARG A 47 -10.95 -9.10 -18.60
CA ARG A 47 -11.70 -10.33 -18.89
C ARG A 47 -11.08 -11.17 -19.99
N TYR A 48 -10.47 -10.57 -21.01
CA TYR A 48 -9.89 -11.30 -22.15
C TYR A 48 -8.42 -11.69 -21.96
N ARG A 49 -7.65 -11.01 -21.09
CA ARG A 49 -6.30 -11.48 -20.70
C ARG A 49 -6.29 -12.56 -19.64
N ARG A 50 -7.32 -12.64 -18.79
CA ARG A 50 -7.53 -13.81 -17.94
C ARG A 50 -8.18 -14.91 -18.77
N SER A 51 -7.36 -15.70 -19.48
CA SER A 51 -7.70 -17.10 -19.75
C SER A 51 -8.32 -17.70 -18.49
N PRO A 52 -9.40 -18.50 -18.58
CA PRO A 52 -9.94 -19.18 -17.41
C PRO A 52 -8.78 -19.92 -16.75
N LYS A 53 -8.44 -19.54 -15.51
CA LYS A 53 -7.29 -20.10 -14.80
C LYS A 53 -7.47 -21.62 -14.88
N PRO A 54 -6.50 -22.38 -15.44
CA PRO A 54 -6.64 -23.83 -15.53
C PRO A 54 -6.94 -24.34 -14.12
N GLU A 55 -7.88 -25.28 -14.01
CA GLU A 55 -8.35 -25.77 -12.71
C GLU A 55 -7.14 -26.07 -11.83
N ARG A 56 -7.02 -25.29 -10.75
CA ARG A 56 -5.84 -25.29 -9.88
C ARG A 56 -5.87 -26.57 -9.06
N GLY A 57 -5.40 -27.66 -9.68
CA GLY A 57 -5.44 -29.00 -9.13
C GLY A 57 -4.73 -29.09 -7.78
N VAL A 58 -4.89 -30.23 -7.11
CA VAL A 58 -4.45 -30.47 -5.72
C VAL A 58 -3.02 -30.02 -5.45
N VAL A 59 -2.11 -30.16 -6.42
CA VAL A 59 -0.70 -29.71 -6.34
C VAL A 59 -0.58 -28.19 -6.13
N PHE A 60 -1.39 -27.38 -6.82
CA PHE A 60 -1.40 -25.92 -6.62
C PHE A 60 -1.90 -25.56 -5.22
N VAL A 61 -2.96 -26.21 -4.76
CA VAL A 61 -3.53 -25.97 -3.41
C VAL A 61 -2.52 -26.34 -2.33
N ALA A 62 -1.87 -27.50 -2.45
CA ALA A 62 -0.81 -27.93 -1.53
C ALA A 62 0.38 -26.96 -1.53
N ALA A 63 0.84 -26.50 -2.70
CA ALA A 63 1.90 -25.51 -2.79
C ALA A 63 1.51 -24.16 -2.16
N ARG A 64 0.26 -23.71 -2.35
CA ARG A 64 -0.26 -22.46 -1.76
C ARG A 64 -0.34 -22.55 -0.23
N LEU A 65 -0.80 -23.68 0.31
CA LEU A 65 -0.80 -23.94 1.75
C LEU A 65 0.64 -23.92 2.30
N ALA A 66 1.57 -24.65 1.68
CA ALA A 66 2.98 -24.65 2.09
C ALA A 66 3.63 -23.24 2.04
N ALA A 67 3.29 -22.42 1.03
CA ALA A 67 3.73 -21.03 0.96
C ALA A 67 3.10 -20.17 2.07
N GLY A 68 1.81 -20.38 2.38
CA GLY A 68 1.10 -19.74 3.49
C GLY A 68 1.68 -20.10 4.87
N ASP A 69 2.05 -21.36 5.10
CA ASP A 69 2.72 -21.81 6.32
C ASP A 69 4.10 -21.15 6.45
N ARG A 70 4.84 -21.03 5.36
CA ARG A 70 6.14 -20.31 5.35
C ARG A 70 5.97 -18.82 5.65
N LEU A 71 5.00 -18.15 5.03
CA LEU A 71 4.67 -16.75 5.34
C LEU A 71 4.29 -16.58 6.82
N SER A 72 3.46 -17.47 7.35
CA SER A 72 3.03 -17.47 8.76
C SER A 72 4.21 -17.70 9.71
N SER A 73 5.14 -18.58 9.36
CA SER A 73 6.37 -18.82 10.14
C SER A 73 7.34 -17.62 10.16
N LEU A 74 7.29 -16.76 9.13
CA LEU A 74 8.05 -15.52 9.07
C LEU A 74 7.39 -14.37 9.83
N ALA A 75 6.06 -14.39 10.00
CA ALA A 75 5.31 -13.27 10.58
C ALA A 75 5.84 -12.75 11.93
N PRO A 76 6.27 -13.58 12.91
CA PRO A 76 6.87 -13.08 14.15
C PRO A 76 8.17 -12.29 13.91
N LYS A 77 9.02 -12.74 12.98
CA LYS A 77 10.26 -12.04 12.61
C LYS A 77 9.98 -10.73 11.85
N VAL A 78 8.99 -10.76 10.95
CA VAL A 78 8.53 -9.57 10.18
C VAL A 78 8.03 -8.47 11.13
N VAL A 79 7.19 -8.83 12.10
CA VAL A 79 6.66 -7.89 13.10
C VAL A 79 7.77 -7.33 13.99
N LEU A 80 8.70 -8.18 14.44
CA LEU A 80 9.84 -7.73 15.25
C LEU A 80 10.76 -6.79 14.47
N LEU A 81 11.06 -7.10 13.20
CA LEU A 81 11.87 -6.27 12.32
C LEU A 81 11.23 -4.89 12.11
N ALA A 82 9.94 -4.85 11.78
CA ALA A 82 9.20 -3.58 11.65
C ALA A 82 9.19 -2.76 12.95
N LYS A 83 9.04 -3.40 14.11
CA LYS A 83 9.11 -2.73 15.42
C LYS A 83 10.48 -2.10 15.68
N LYS A 84 11.57 -2.79 15.33
CA LYS A 84 12.94 -2.30 15.55
C LYS A 84 13.33 -1.22 14.54
N GLU A 85 12.89 -1.32 13.28
CA GLU A 85 13.01 -0.21 12.31
C GLU A 85 12.28 1.04 12.81
N GLY A 86 11.05 0.91 13.32
CA GLY A 86 10.30 2.04 13.88
C GLY A 86 11.06 2.75 15.01
N LEU A 87 11.63 1.99 15.96
CA LEU A 87 12.45 2.54 17.04
C LEU A 87 13.67 3.31 16.52
N VAL A 88 14.37 2.74 15.53
CA VAL A 88 15.54 3.39 14.89
C VAL A 88 15.12 4.66 14.15
N ASP A 89 14.03 4.62 13.38
CA ASP A 89 13.54 5.77 12.61
C ASP A 89 13.04 6.89 13.55
N ASP A 90 12.35 6.56 14.65
CA ASP A 90 11.93 7.51 15.70
C ASP A 90 13.15 8.20 16.35
N PHE A 91 14.20 7.44 16.68
CA PHE A 91 15.45 8.00 17.22
C PHE A 91 16.14 8.95 16.23
N LEU A 92 16.15 8.60 14.94
CA LEU A 92 16.73 9.43 13.88
C LEU A 92 15.91 10.71 13.61
N VAL A 93 14.60 10.71 13.86
CA VAL A 93 13.77 11.93 13.83
C VAL A 93 14.02 12.82 15.07
N GLY A 94 14.51 12.24 16.18
CA GLY A 94 14.89 12.94 17.40
C GLY A 94 15.98 14.01 17.20
N ARG A 95 15.90 15.11 17.98
CA ARG A 95 16.81 16.27 17.90
C ARG A 95 17.89 16.34 18.99
N SER A 96 17.92 15.40 19.94
CA SER A 96 18.77 15.46 21.14
C SER A 96 19.72 14.28 21.29
N SER A 97 19.97 13.53 20.22
CA SER A 97 20.97 12.46 20.20
C SER A 97 22.38 13.02 20.00
N ASP A 98 23.35 12.33 20.57
CA ASP A 98 24.76 12.54 20.29
C ASP A 98 25.06 12.28 18.79
N ASP A 99 25.92 13.12 18.22
CA ASP A 99 26.19 13.20 16.78
C ASP A 99 26.95 11.97 16.26
N GLU A 100 27.77 11.33 17.11
CA GLU A 100 28.49 10.10 16.78
C GLU A 100 27.57 8.88 16.82
N THR A 101 26.81 8.72 17.92
CA THR A 101 25.75 7.71 18.06
C THR A 101 24.80 7.78 16.87
N ARG A 102 24.36 8.99 16.50
CA ARG A 102 23.45 9.23 15.39
C ARG A 102 24.02 8.71 14.07
N ARG A 103 25.27 9.04 13.72
CA ARG A 103 25.91 8.58 12.47
C ARG A 103 26.01 7.06 12.40
N MET A 104 26.40 6.41 13.49
CA MET A 104 26.47 4.95 13.56
C MET A 104 25.10 4.29 13.36
N VAL A 105 24.04 4.84 13.99
CA VAL A 105 22.66 4.35 13.80
C VAL A 105 22.16 4.61 12.37
N GLU A 106 22.49 5.75 11.75
CA GLU A 106 22.18 6.02 10.35
C GLU A 106 22.87 5.02 9.40
N ASP A 107 24.13 4.68 9.63
CA ASP A 107 24.86 3.72 8.79
C ASP A 107 24.28 2.29 8.94
N LEU A 108 23.99 1.84 10.15
CA LEU A 108 23.29 0.56 10.38
C LEU A 108 21.91 0.55 9.70
N ARG A 109 21.17 1.67 9.74
CA ARG A 109 19.87 1.82 9.05
C ARG A 109 20.00 1.76 7.52
N ARG A 110 21.07 2.30 6.95
CA ARG A 110 21.42 2.19 5.52
C ARG A 110 21.77 0.75 5.15
N GLU A 111 22.55 0.04 5.97
CA GLU A 111 22.87 -1.38 5.76
C GLU A 111 21.60 -2.27 5.75
N VAL A 112 20.70 -2.07 6.71
CA VAL A 112 19.38 -2.75 6.74
C VAL A 112 18.58 -2.50 5.46
N SER A 113 18.61 -1.26 4.97
CA SER A 113 17.94 -0.87 3.71
C SER A 113 18.57 -1.55 2.50
N ALA A 114 19.91 -1.68 2.47
CA ALA A 114 20.66 -2.34 1.40
C ALA A 114 20.40 -3.86 1.32
N ILE A 115 20.16 -4.53 2.45
CA ILE A 115 19.73 -5.94 2.51
C ILE A 115 18.41 -6.15 1.73
N GLY A 116 17.53 -5.14 1.70
CA GLY A 116 16.36 -5.11 0.83
C GLY A 116 15.27 -6.12 1.21
N PHE A 117 15.16 -6.47 2.50
CA PHE A 117 14.22 -7.45 3.02
C PHE A 117 12.78 -7.19 2.54
N TRP A 118 12.25 -5.99 2.78
CA TRP A 118 10.86 -5.64 2.44
C TRP A 118 10.55 -5.77 0.95
N ARG A 119 11.46 -5.33 0.07
CA ARG A 119 11.30 -5.46 -1.39
C ARG A 119 11.15 -6.92 -1.80
N ARG A 120 11.96 -7.81 -1.22
CA ARG A 120 11.89 -9.25 -1.49
C ARG A 120 10.68 -9.90 -0.83
N PHE A 121 10.31 -9.49 0.38
CA PHE A 121 9.14 -9.99 1.11
C PHE A 121 7.83 -9.70 0.36
N VAL A 122 7.63 -8.46 -0.09
CA VAL A 122 6.44 -8.06 -0.88
C VAL A 122 6.39 -8.80 -2.22
N ALA A 123 7.54 -8.97 -2.91
CA ALA A 123 7.59 -9.74 -4.15
C ALA A 123 7.23 -11.22 -3.92
N ALA A 124 7.77 -11.84 -2.87
CA ALA A 124 7.51 -13.24 -2.53
C ALA A 124 6.06 -13.49 -2.07
N SER A 125 5.45 -12.56 -1.32
CA SER A 125 4.07 -12.69 -0.88
C SER A 125 3.06 -12.51 -2.03
N ALA A 126 3.34 -11.61 -2.99
CA ALA A 126 2.52 -11.45 -4.19
C ALA A 126 2.46 -12.73 -5.04
N LEU A 127 3.56 -13.48 -5.13
CA LEU A 127 3.65 -14.71 -5.90
C LEU A 127 2.77 -15.86 -5.36
N ILE A 128 2.32 -15.83 -4.10
CA ILE A 128 1.54 -16.94 -3.48
C ILE A 128 0.28 -17.28 -4.29
N GLU A 129 -0.37 -16.27 -4.87
CA GLU A 129 -1.60 -16.45 -5.66
C GLU A 129 -1.35 -16.74 -7.15
N GLU A 130 -0.11 -16.61 -7.63
CA GLU A 130 0.26 -16.73 -9.03
C GLU A 130 1.09 -18.00 -9.28
N ASP A 131 2.21 -18.12 -8.58
CA ASP A 131 3.16 -19.24 -8.56
C ASP A 131 3.56 -19.56 -7.11
N PRO A 132 2.75 -20.36 -6.39
CA PRO A 132 3.03 -20.70 -4.99
C PRO A 132 4.27 -21.57 -4.81
N ALA A 133 4.70 -22.31 -5.84
CA ALA A 133 5.91 -23.13 -5.78
C ALA A 133 7.15 -22.23 -5.71
N ARG A 134 7.22 -21.22 -6.59
CA ARG A 134 8.25 -20.18 -6.52
C ARG A 134 8.14 -19.35 -5.24
N ALA A 135 6.92 -18.92 -4.85
CA ALA A 135 6.70 -18.17 -3.62
C ALA A 135 7.28 -18.89 -2.39
N CYS A 136 7.04 -20.21 -2.27
CA CYS A 136 7.60 -21.03 -1.20
C CYS A 136 9.14 -21.05 -1.21
N GLY A 137 9.76 -21.11 -2.40
CA GLY A 137 11.21 -21.00 -2.57
C GLY A 137 11.77 -19.65 -2.10
N GLU A 138 11.18 -18.54 -2.57
CA GLU A 138 11.58 -17.17 -2.20
C GLU A 138 11.39 -16.91 -0.70
N LEU A 139 10.25 -17.34 -0.12
CA LEU A 139 9.97 -17.25 1.33
C LEU A 139 10.98 -18.05 2.16
N ARG A 140 11.46 -19.20 1.68
CA ARG A 140 12.51 -19.96 2.37
C ARG A 140 13.83 -19.18 2.44
N LEU A 141 14.16 -18.41 1.41
CA LEU A 141 15.37 -17.57 1.35
C LEU A 141 15.23 -16.29 2.18
N LEU A 142 14.02 -15.88 2.54
CA LEU A 142 13.78 -14.65 3.32
C LEU A 142 14.10 -14.78 4.81
N ALA A 143 14.11 -15.99 5.38
CA ALA A 143 14.45 -16.20 6.79
C ALA A 143 15.87 -15.71 7.18
N PRO A 144 16.97 -16.11 6.51
CA PRO A 144 18.30 -15.59 6.82
C PRO A 144 18.47 -14.09 6.48
N VAL A 145 17.73 -13.59 5.49
CA VAL A 145 17.73 -12.16 5.12
C VAL A 145 17.10 -11.32 6.24
N ALA A 146 16.00 -11.80 6.84
CA ALA A 146 15.38 -11.19 8.01
C ALA A 146 16.30 -11.21 9.23
N GLU A 147 17.03 -12.30 9.45
CA GLU A 147 17.98 -12.43 10.57
C GLU A 147 19.16 -11.46 10.44
N ALA A 148 19.74 -11.33 9.25
CA ALA A 148 20.82 -10.36 9.00
C ALA A 148 20.37 -8.91 9.24
N ALA A 149 19.19 -8.54 8.73
CA ALA A 149 18.61 -7.21 8.96
C ALA A 149 18.26 -6.97 10.44
N LEU A 150 17.67 -7.96 11.12
CA LEU A 150 17.32 -7.86 12.54
C LEU A 150 18.58 -7.74 13.42
N GLY A 151 19.66 -8.45 13.11
CA GLY A 151 20.93 -8.33 13.82
C GLY A 151 21.47 -6.90 13.82
N LYS A 152 21.41 -6.24 12.66
CA LYS A 152 21.81 -4.83 12.48
C LYS A 152 20.91 -3.84 13.22
N LEU A 153 19.61 -4.11 13.28
CA LEU A 153 18.68 -3.29 14.07
C LEU A 153 18.85 -3.47 15.58
N ILE A 154 19.24 -4.67 16.05
CA ILE A 154 19.60 -4.91 17.45
C ILE A 154 20.93 -4.21 17.81
N GLU A 155 21.88 -4.16 16.89
CA GLU A 155 23.12 -3.39 17.03
C GLU A 155 22.82 -1.87 17.17
N ALA A 156 21.92 -1.35 16.33
CA ALA A 156 21.47 0.04 16.39
C ALA A 156 20.70 0.37 17.68
N GLU A 157 19.81 -0.50 18.12
CA GLU A 157 19.07 -0.34 19.38
C GLU A 157 20.01 -0.28 20.59
N LYS A 158 21.03 -1.15 20.67
CA LYS A 158 22.03 -1.13 21.74
C LYS A 158 22.83 0.17 21.78
N ALA A 159 23.14 0.74 20.61
CA ALA A 159 23.78 2.05 20.54
C ALA A 159 22.88 3.14 21.14
N ILE A 160 21.59 3.14 20.80
CA ILE A 160 20.58 4.08 21.31
C ILE A 160 20.44 3.95 22.85
N GLU A 161 20.36 2.72 23.37
CA GLU A 161 20.29 2.46 24.81
C GLU A 161 21.56 2.92 25.55
N GLY A 162 22.75 2.70 24.97
CA GLY A 162 24.03 3.10 25.54
C GLY A 162 24.14 4.60 25.81
N THR A 163 23.62 5.44 24.90
CA THR A 163 23.61 6.90 25.06
C THR A 163 22.70 7.38 26.19
N GLY A 164 21.64 6.63 26.52
CA GLY A 164 20.71 6.96 27.60
C GLY A 164 21.26 6.73 29.01
N GLY A 165 22.20 5.80 29.18
CA GLY A 165 22.73 5.42 30.50
C GLY A 165 23.85 6.31 31.05
N GLY A 166 24.50 7.13 30.20
CA GLY A 166 25.74 7.82 30.53
C GLY A 166 25.64 9.01 31.51
N ASN A 167 24.44 9.49 31.84
CA ASN A 167 24.25 10.78 32.52
C ASN A 167 23.73 10.67 33.99
N GLY A 168 23.77 9.48 34.59
CA GLY A 168 23.21 9.19 35.92
C GLY A 168 24.23 9.06 37.07
N GLY A 169 25.48 9.47 36.89
CA GLY A 169 26.59 9.12 37.80
C GLY A 169 27.42 10.31 38.30
N ARG A 170 26.80 11.30 38.97
CA ARG A 170 27.56 12.35 39.67
C ARG A 170 26.79 13.06 40.80
N VAL A 171 26.62 12.38 41.94
CA VAL A 171 26.45 12.96 43.28
C VAL A 171 27.27 12.13 44.26
#